data_AF-A0ABD2PXU5-F1
#
_entry.id   AF-A0ABD2PXU5-F1
#
_cell.length_a   1.000
_cell.length_b   1.000
_cell.length_c   1.000
_cell.angle_alpha   90.00
_cell.angle_beta   90.00
_cell.angle_gamma   90.00
#
_symmetry.space_group_name_H-M   'P 1'
#
loop_
_entity.id
_entity.type
_entity.pdbx_description
1 polymer ?
#
loop_
_entity_poly.entity_id
_entity_poly.type
_entity_poly.pdbx_seq_one_letter_code
_entity_poly.pdbx_strand_id
1 'polypeptide(L)'
;MSRRTDMFNMDRMAEDTESERRAKEQMRMEARKIRSEELEKQRREEEDGKSNSTKYSSRNSSVEPPLSTYSNRNLDLREVKSQLSQVEDKLKNAMVVNAQLDSEKQLLRYEVDLLKDKLEDFIDANHSLSKLSSERKKEISYQKMQIAELTRRLEIARQQIEARDELLTDKGLILLGATDEADVVEENSDLDAKVAVQNGGTHCPRIPGMALVSQELANVLALVPGTDLESRLKRLLLDKDELQARQDKLELQLEEERERADIAQRYDSRSRSRGLQDPEDAKLLQSARAQTQEYKFKLHESLQKISALEGD
;
A
#
# COMPACT_ATOMS: atom_id res chain seq x y z
N MET A 1 -16.75 7.16 8.49
CA MET A 1 -17.86 6.92 7.52
C MET A 1 -18.39 8.20 6.86
N SER A 2 -18.44 9.35 7.56
CA SER A 2 -18.98 10.62 7.01
C SER A 2 -18.29 11.16 5.75
N ARG A 3 -16.95 11.11 5.65
CA ARG A 3 -16.23 11.65 4.48
C ARG A 3 -16.44 10.87 3.18
N ARG A 4 -16.78 9.57 3.28
CA ARG A 4 -17.07 8.75 2.10
C ARG A 4 -18.41 9.15 1.50
N THR A 5 -19.42 9.32 2.34
CA THR A 5 -20.75 9.81 1.95
C THR A 5 -20.72 11.23 1.38
N ASP A 6 -19.86 12.12 1.88
CA ASP A 6 -19.72 13.47 1.34
C ASP A 6 -19.11 13.49 -0.08
N MET A 7 -18.13 12.62 -0.34
CA MET A 7 -17.51 12.47 -1.66
C MET A 7 -18.50 11.88 -2.69
N PHE A 8 -19.26 10.84 -2.32
CA PHE A 8 -20.30 10.28 -3.19
C PHE A 8 -21.44 11.28 -3.50
N ASN A 9 -21.75 12.20 -2.57
CA ASN A 9 -22.75 13.24 -2.80
C ASN A 9 -22.24 14.36 -3.71
N MET A 10 -20.94 14.71 -3.62
CA MET A 10 -20.32 15.68 -4.52
C MET A 10 -20.18 15.13 -5.94
N ASP A 11 -19.83 13.85 -6.09
CA ASP A 11 -19.73 13.20 -7.40
C ASP A 11 -21.09 13.12 -8.10
N ARG A 12 -22.17 12.79 -7.37
CA ARG A 12 -23.54 12.84 -7.92
C ARG A 12 -23.97 14.24 -8.33
N MET A 13 -23.68 15.26 -7.51
CA MET A 13 -23.99 16.65 -7.87
C MET A 13 -23.18 17.11 -9.09
N ALA A 14 -21.91 16.69 -9.21
CA ALA A 14 -21.10 16.97 -10.39
C ALA A 14 -21.66 16.27 -11.64
N GLU A 15 -22.08 15.01 -11.53
CA GLU A 15 -22.69 14.25 -12.61
C GLU A 15 -24.05 14.84 -13.03
N ASP A 16 -24.89 15.25 -12.08
CA ASP A 16 -26.17 15.91 -12.34
C ASP A 16 -25.97 17.25 -13.07
N THR A 17 -25.04 18.10 -12.62
CA THR A 17 -24.73 19.37 -13.29
C THR A 17 -24.13 19.17 -14.69
N GLU A 18 -23.31 18.14 -14.88
CA GLU A 18 -22.76 17.81 -16.18
C GLU A 18 -23.84 17.27 -17.13
N SER A 19 -24.78 16.47 -16.61
CA SER A 19 -25.93 15.95 -17.36
C SER A 19 -26.86 17.07 -17.82
N GLU A 20 -27.12 18.05 -16.96
CA GLU A 20 -27.95 19.22 -17.28
C GLU A 20 -27.27 20.10 -18.34
N ARG A 21 -25.94 20.27 -18.24
CA ARG A 21 -25.14 20.98 -19.25
C ARG A 21 -25.19 20.28 -20.61
N ARG A 22 -25.03 18.95 -20.64
CA ARG A 22 -25.14 18.14 -21.88
C ARG A 22 -26.54 18.20 -22.48
N ALA A 23 -27.59 18.15 -21.66
CA ALA A 23 -28.97 18.29 -22.12
C ALA A 23 -29.22 19.67 -22.73
N LYS A 24 -28.70 20.74 -22.11
CA LYS A 24 -28.79 22.10 -22.63
C LYS A 24 -28.02 22.29 -23.94
N GLU A 25 -26.85 21.66 -24.07
CA GLU A 25 -26.08 21.62 -25.32
C GLU A 25 -26.83 20.87 -26.42
N GLN A 26 -27.44 19.72 -26.12
CA GLN A 26 -28.25 18.96 -27.08
C GLN A 26 -29.46 19.76 -27.56
N MET A 27 -30.19 20.40 -26.65
CA MET A 27 -31.32 21.28 -27.00
C MET A 27 -30.87 22.46 -27.87
N ARG A 28 -29.70 23.05 -27.60
CA ARG A 28 -29.12 24.11 -28.44
C ARG A 28 -28.73 23.59 -29.82
N MET A 29 -28.13 22.41 -29.90
CA MET A 29 -27.77 21.79 -31.18
C MET A 29 -29.00 21.42 -32.01
N GLU A 30 -30.05 20.92 -31.37
CA GLU A 30 -31.33 20.62 -32.01
C GLU A 30 -32.03 21.90 -32.49
N ALA A 31 -32.05 22.96 -31.68
CA ALA A 31 -32.58 24.26 -32.10
C ALA A 31 -31.80 24.86 -33.28
N ARG A 32 -30.46 24.73 -33.29
CA ARG A 32 -29.61 25.12 -34.43
C ARG A 32 -29.94 24.29 -35.68
N LYS A 33 -30.14 22.99 -35.53
CA LYS A 33 -30.50 22.07 -36.62
C LYS A 33 -31.86 22.42 -37.23
N ILE A 34 -32.89 22.61 -36.40
CA ILE A 34 -34.24 23.01 -36.84
C ILE A 34 -34.18 24.34 -37.60
N ARG A 35 -33.44 25.33 -37.09
CA ARG A 35 -33.28 26.62 -37.75
C ARG A 35 -32.56 26.49 -39.10
N SER A 36 -31.56 25.62 -39.21
CA SER A 36 -30.86 25.37 -40.48
C SER A 36 -31.75 24.68 -41.51
N GLU A 37 -32.56 23.71 -41.09
CA GLU A 37 -33.49 22.99 -41.96
C GLU A 37 -34.61 23.91 -42.46
N GLU A 38 -35.10 24.83 -41.61
CA GLU A 38 -36.09 25.83 -41.99
C GLU A 38 -35.56 26.84 -43.00
N LEU A 39 -34.31 27.31 -42.83
CA LEU A 39 -33.64 28.18 -43.81
C LEU A 39 -33.38 27.46 -45.13
N GLU A 40 -33.01 26.18 -45.11
CA GLU A 40 -32.83 25.39 -46.33
C GLU A 40 -34.16 25.18 -47.06
N LYS A 41 -35.26 24.96 -46.32
CA LYS A 41 -36.61 24.85 -46.87
C LYS A 41 -37.05 26.15 -47.56
N GLN A 42 -36.81 27.30 -46.93
CA GLN A 42 -37.11 28.61 -47.53
C GLN A 42 -36.32 28.81 -48.84
N ARG A 43 -35.04 28.42 -48.87
CA ARG A 43 -34.24 28.47 -50.11
C ARG A 43 -34.81 27.59 -51.23
N ARG A 44 -35.26 26.37 -50.91
CA ARG A 44 -35.89 25.49 -51.92
C ARG A 44 -37.21 26.06 -52.45
N GLU A 45 -38.05 26.62 -51.58
CA GLU A 45 -39.32 27.25 -51.99
C GLU A 45 -39.09 28.50 -52.87
N GLU A 46 -38.03 29.28 -52.62
CA GLU A 46 -37.62 30.41 -53.46
C GLU A 46 -37.04 29.99 -54.83
N GLU A 47 -36.37 28.83 -54.89
CA GLU A 47 -35.86 28.25 -56.15
C GLU A 47 -37.00 27.70 -57.01
N ASP A 48 -37.97 27.01 -56.41
CA ASP A 48 -39.15 26.46 -57.12
C ASP A 48 -40.12 27.57 -57.59
N GLY A 49 -40.22 28.68 -56.85
CA GLY A 49 -41.03 29.85 -57.22
C GLY A 49 -40.57 30.59 -58.48
N LYS A 50 -39.31 30.41 -58.91
CA LYS A 50 -38.75 31.04 -60.12
C LYS A 50 -38.90 30.20 -61.40
N SER A 51 -39.26 28.93 -61.29
CA SER A 51 -39.36 28.00 -62.43
C SER A 51 -40.63 28.18 -63.30
N ASN A 52 -41.65 28.89 -62.81
CA ASN A 52 -42.95 29.02 -63.50
C ASN A 52 -43.11 30.22 -64.45
N SER A 53 -42.06 31.03 -64.66
CA SER A 53 -42.12 32.21 -65.53
C SER A 53 -41.11 32.11 -66.67
N THR A 54 -41.44 31.35 -67.71
CA THR A 54 -41.10 31.67 -69.12
C THR A 54 -41.69 30.63 -70.08
N LYS A 55 -42.94 30.83 -70.48
CA LYS A 55 -43.45 30.38 -71.78
C LYS A 55 -43.64 31.60 -72.67
N TYR A 56 -43.38 31.40 -73.97
CA TYR A 56 -43.69 32.24 -75.13
C TYR A 56 -42.79 33.45 -75.42
N SER A 57 -42.07 33.38 -76.55
CA SER A 57 -42.29 34.32 -77.66
C SER A 57 -41.59 33.85 -78.93
N SER A 58 -42.40 33.50 -79.93
CA SER A 58 -42.03 33.21 -81.31
C SER A 58 -41.74 34.52 -82.08
N ARG A 59 -40.89 34.50 -83.12
CA ARG A 59 -41.17 35.07 -84.46
C ARG A 59 -39.98 35.08 -85.45
N ASN A 60 -40.28 34.51 -86.62
CA ASN A 60 -39.76 34.69 -87.98
C ASN A 60 -39.17 36.06 -88.38
N SER A 61 -38.20 36.02 -89.33
CA SER A 61 -38.25 36.64 -90.69
C SER A 61 -36.87 36.45 -91.37
N SER A 62 -36.66 35.81 -92.52
CA SER A 62 -37.17 35.98 -93.92
C SER A 62 -36.60 37.18 -94.69
N VAL A 63 -35.65 36.89 -95.59
CA VAL A 63 -35.37 37.39 -96.98
C VAL A 63 -35.23 38.91 -97.26
N GLU A 64 -34.12 39.30 -97.92
CA GLU A 64 -33.72 40.65 -98.44
C GLU A 64 -34.41 41.04 -99.79
N PRO A 65 -34.03 42.07 -100.63
CA PRO A 65 -33.10 43.26 -100.56
C PRO A 65 -33.74 44.55 -101.24
N PRO A 66 -33.04 45.49 -101.96
CA PRO A 66 -32.02 46.50 -101.59
C PRO A 66 -32.37 47.97 -102.01
N LEU A 67 -31.76 49.03 -101.43
CA LEU A 67 -31.35 50.27 -102.17
C LEU A 67 -30.51 51.30 -101.36
N SER A 68 -29.34 51.64 -101.90
CA SER A 68 -28.66 52.96 -102.05
C SER A 68 -28.55 54.00 -100.90
N THR A 69 -27.31 54.45 -100.69
CA THR A 69 -26.84 55.77 -100.18
C THR A 69 -26.88 56.08 -98.66
N TYR A 70 -27.34 55.17 -97.79
CA TYR A 70 -27.31 55.36 -96.31
C TYR A 70 -26.18 54.62 -95.58
N SER A 71 -25.13 54.20 -96.29
CA SER A 71 -24.19 53.16 -95.85
C SER A 71 -23.35 53.47 -94.61
N ASN A 72 -23.25 54.73 -94.15
CA ASN A 72 -22.52 55.06 -92.91
C ASN A 72 -23.39 54.95 -91.64
N ARG A 73 -24.65 55.42 -91.67
CA ARG A 73 -25.51 55.40 -90.46
C ARG A 73 -25.92 54.00 -90.01
N ASN A 74 -26.00 53.03 -90.94
CA ASN A 74 -26.38 51.66 -90.61
C ASN A 74 -25.24 50.86 -89.96
N LEU A 75 -23.98 51.18 -90.29
CA LEU A 75 -22.81 50.61 -89.63
C LEU A 75 -22.70 51.15 -88.19
N ASP A 76 -22.89 52.46 -88.01
CA ASP A 76 -22.94 53.10 -86.69
C ASP A 76 -24.08 52.53 -85.81
N LEU A 77 -25.27 52.30 -86.37
CA LEU A 77 -26.38 51.68 -85.63
C LEU A 77 -26.08 50.24 -85.19
N ARG A 78 -25.36 49.48 -86.02
CA ARG A 78 -24.99 48.08 -85.72
C ARG A 78 -23.92 48.03 -84.63
N GLU A 79 -22.95 48.95 -84.67
CA GLU A 79 -21.93 49.10 -83.64
C GLU A 79 -22.53 49.54 -82.30
N VAL A 80 -23.40 50.54 -82.29
CA VAL A 80 -24.12 50.97 -81.07
C VAL A 80 -24.96 49.84 -80.47
N LYS A 81 -25.62 49.02 -81.30
CA LYS A 81 -26.33 47.81 -80.84
C LYS A 81 -25.39 46.77 -80.25
N SER A 82 -24.22 46.57 -80.85
CA SER A 82 -23.20 45.65 -80.32
C SER A 82 -22.62 46.16 -78.99
N GLN A 83 -22.39 47.46 -78.86
CA GLN A 83 -21.93 48.08 -77.61
C GLN A 83 -23.01 48.01 -76.53
N LEU A 84 -24.27 48.26 -76.88
CA LEU A 84 -25.42 48.09 -75.97
C LEU A 84 -25.50 46.64 -75.48
N SER A 85 -25.43 45.65 -76.39
CA SER A 85 -25.41 44.23 -76.02
C SER A 85 -24.23 43.89 -75.11
N GLN A 86 -23.03 44.42 -75.39
CA GLN A 86 -21.85 44.18 -74.56
C GLN A 86 -22.00 44.79 -73.16
N VAL A 87 -22.60 45.97 -73.04
CA VAL A 87 -22.88 46.61 -71.74
C VAL A 87 -23.96 45.85 -70.99
N GLU A 88 -25.00 45.39 -71.67
CA GLU A 88 -26.06 44.55 -71.09
C GLU A 88 -25.50 43.24 -70.54
N ASP A 89 -24.60 42.56 -71.27
CA ASP A 89 -23.99 41.32 -70.80
C ASP A 89 -23.00 41.55 -69.65
N LYS A 90 -22.26 42.67 -69.66
CA LYS A 90 -21.43 43.09 -68.52
C LYS A 90 -22.29 43.35 -67.27
N LEU A 91 -23.45 43.98 -67.44
CA LEU A 91 -24.38 44.24 -66.34
C LEU A 91 -24.97 42.94 -65.78
N LYS A 92 -25.38 42.00 -66.64
CA LYS A 92 -25.82 40.66 -66.20
C LYS A 92 -24.71 39.93 -65.43
N ASN A 93 -23.49 39.92 -65.95
CA ASN A 93 -22.34 39.30 -65.28
C ASN A 93 -22.06 39.95 -63.92
N ALA A 94 -22.10 41.27 -63.84
CA ALA A 94 -21.95 42.00 -62.58
C ALA A 94 -23.06 41.65 -61.58
N MET A 95 -24.31 41.51 -62.03
CA MET A 95 -25.42 41.09 -61.16
C MET A 95 -25.24 39.66 -60.63
N VAL A 96 -24.77 38.73 -61.45
CA VAL A 96 -24.49 37.35 -61.03
C VAL A 96 -23.37 37.31 -59.99
N VAL A 97 -22.26 38.01 -60.25
CA VAL A 97 -21.14 38.09 -59.30
C VAL A 97 -21.56 38.79 -58.01
N ASN A 98 -22.36 39.86 -58.09
CA ASN A 98 -22.85 40.56 -56.91
C ASN A 98 -23.74 39.64 -56.05
N ALA A 99 -24.62 38.85 -56.67
CA ALA A 99 -25.42 37.86 -55.95
C ALA A 99 -24.56 36.75 -55.30
N GLN A 100 -23.48 36.32 -55.97
CA GLN A 100 -22.51 35.38 -55.39
C GLN A 100 -21.81 35.98 -54.18
N LEU A 101 -21.32 37.21 -54.28
CA LEU A 101 -20.66 37.92 -53.19
C LEU A 101 -21.60 38.14 -52.00
N ASP A 102 -22.88 38.43 -52.23
CA ASP A 102 -23.87 38.56 -51.16
C ASP A 102 -24.10 37.22 -50.44
N SER A 103 -24.11 36.09 -51.17
CA SER A 103 -24.18 34.74 -50.59
C SER A 103 -22.94 34.43 -49.74
N GLU A 104 -21.74 34.66 -50.28
CA GLU A 104 -20.48 34.45 -49.55
C GLU A 104 -20.37 35.34 -48.31
N LYS A 105 -20.79 36.60 -48.41
CA LYS A 105 -20.86 37.52 -47.27
C LYS A 105 -21.83 37.04 -46.19
N GLN A 106 -22.95 36.44 -46.56
CA GLN A 106 -23.87 35.83 -45.59
C GLN A 106 -23.24 34.60 -44.93
N LEU A 107 -22.60 33.72 -45.70
CA LEU A 107 -21.89 32.56 -45.17
C LEU A 107 -20.80 32.95 -44.17
N LEU A 108 -19.96 33.92 -44.51
CA LEU A 108 -18.91 34.43 -43.63
C LEU A 108 -19.48 35.07 -42.36
N ARG A 109 -20.64 35.73 -42.44
CA ARG A 109 -21.32 36.26 -41.24
C ARG A 109 -21.73 35.14 -40.28
N TYR A 110 -22.32 34.07 -40.80
CA TYR A 110 -22.68 32.91 -40.00
C TYR A 110 -21.45 32.22 -39.39
N GLU A 111 -20.35 32.12 -40.15
CA GLU A 111 -19.11 31.55 -39.64
C GLU A 111 -18.53 32.38 -38.50
N VAL A 112 -18.51 33.71 -38.64
CA VAL A 112 -18.06 34.62 -37.60
C VAL A 112 -18.91 34.46 -36.33
N ASP A 113 -20.23 34.36 -36.45
CA ASP A 113 -21.10 34.19 -35.29
C ASP A 113 -20.89 32.82 -34.62
N LEU A 114 -20.70 31.75 -35.40
CA LEU A 114 -20.33 30.44 -34.85
C LEU A 114 -18.99 30.46 -34.12
N LEU A 115 -18.00 31.19 -34.65
CA LEU A 115 -16.69 31.33 -34.01
C LEU A 115 -16.76 32.15 -32.73
N LYS A 116 -17.63 33.19 -32.66
CA LYS A 116 -17.89 33.92 -31.42
C LYS A 116 -18.51 33.02 -30.36
N ASP A 117 -19.54 32.25 -30.70
CA ASP A 117 -20.16 31.29 -29.78
C ASP A 117 -19.12 30.31 -29.22
N LYS A 118 -18.26 29.74 -30.09
CA LYS A 118 -17.16 28.85 -29.65
C LYS A 118 -16.15 29.57 -28.76
N LEU A 119 -15.83 30.82 -29.05
CA LEU A 119 -14.92 31.62 -28.23
C LEU A 119 -15.51 31.86 -26.84
N GLU A 120 -16.80 32.17 -26.75
CA GLU A 120 -17.52 32.31 -25.48
C GLU A 120 -17.48 31.00 -24.67
N ASP A 121 -17.77 29.86 -25.31
CA ASP A 121 -17.67 28.53 -24.65
C ASP A 121 -16.24 28.28 -24.11
N PHE A 122 -15.20 28.62 -24.87
CA PHE A 122 -13.81 28.49 -24.42
C PHE A 122 -13.45 29.46 -23.27
N ILE A 123 -14.00 30.67 -23.27
CA ILE A 123 -13.80 31.64 -22.18
C ILE A 123 -14.40 31.11 -20.88
N ASP A 124 -15.63 30.61 -20.93
CA ASP A 124 -16.32 30.03 -19.77
C ASP A 124 -15.60 28.78 -19.24
N ALA A 125 -15.15 27.90 -20.15
CA ALA A 125 -14.33 26.74 -19.79
C ALA A 125 -13.01 27.16 -19.11
N ASN A 126 -12.32 28.17 -19.64
CA ASN A 126 -11.08 28.66 -19.05
C ASN A 126 -11.32 29.32 -17.67
N HIS A 127 -12.41 30.08 -17.52
CA HIS A 127 -12.78 30.70 -16.24
C HIS A 127 -13.03 29.64 -15.17
N SER A 128 -13.80 28.59 -15.49
CA SER A 128 -14.06 27.48 -14.57
C SER A 128 -12.78 26.70 -14.21
N LEU A 129 -11.92 26.40 -15.18
CA LEU A 129 -10.62 25.77 -14.94
C LEU A 129 -9.70 26.62 -14.06
N SER A 130 -9.67 27.94 -14.29
CA SER A 130 -8.88 28.87 -13.47
C SER A 130 -9.36 28.90 -12.03
N LYS A 131 -10.69 28.90 -11.80
CA LYS A 131 -11.30 28.81 -10.47
C LYS A 131 -10.91 27.50 -9.76
N LEU A 132 -11.07 26.35 -10.43
CA LEU A 132 -10.69 25.05 -9.90
C LEU A 132 -9.18 24.96 -9.59
N SER A 133 -8.33 25.55 -10.44
CA SER A 133 -6.88 25.64 -10.19
C SER A 133 -6.57 26.44 -8.93
N SER A 134 -7.27 27.57 -8.72
CA SER A 134 -7.13 28.39 -7.52
C SER A 134 -7.58 27.64 -6.26
N GLU A 135 -8.69 26.92 -6.31
CA GLU A 135 -9.18 26.08 -5.21
C GLU A 135 -8.20 24.96 -4.86
N ARG A 136 -7.67 24.24 -5.88
CA ARG A 136 -6.64 23.22 -5.68
C ARG A 136 -5.36 23.79 -5.06
N LYS A 137 -4.94 25.00 -5.46
CA LYS A 137 -3.77 25.67 -4.85
C LYS A 137 -3.99 25.98 -3.36
N LYS A 138 -5.21 26.37 -2.96
CA LYS A 138 -5.56 26.59 -1.55
C LYS A 138 -5.52 25.28 -0.77
N GLU A 139 -6.07 24.20 -1.31
CA GLU A 139 -6.03 22.87 -0.70
C GLU A 139 -4.60 22.36 -0.51
N ILE A 140 -3.74 22.50 -1.53
CA ILE A 140 -2.32 22.16 -1.42
C ILE A 140 -1.63 22.97 -0.31
N SER A 141 -1.96 24.25 -0.19
CA SER A 141 -1.37 25.12 0.85
C SER A 141 -1.82 24.68 2.25
N TYR A 142 -3.08 24.31 2.41
CA TYR A 142 -3.63 23.76 3.65
C TYR A 142 -2.97 22.43 4.03
N GLN A 143 -2.84 21.50 3.08
CA GLN A 143 -2.17 20.22 3.31
C GLN A 143 -0.69 20.39 3.68
N LYS A 144 0.03 21.31 3.03
CA LYS A 144 1.41 21.65 3.40
C LYS A 144 1.53 22.15 4.84
N MET A 145 0.61 23.02 5.27
CA MET A 145 0.56 23.49 6.65
C MET A 145 0.33 22.33 7.64
N GLN A 146 -0.60 21.42 7.32
CA GLN A 146 -0.87 20.26 8.15
C GLN A 146 0.33 19.30 8.24
N ILE A 147 1.02 19.05 7.12
CA ILE A 147 2.25 18.24 7.10
C ILE A 147 3.30 18.89 8.00
N ALA A 148 3.55 20.19 7.86
CA ALA A 148 4.53 20.90 8.70
C ALA A 148 4.20 20.78 10.20
N GLU A 149 2.92 20.89 10.57
CA GLU A 149 2.49 20.71 11.95
C GLU A 149 2.73 19.28 12.45
N LEU A 150 2.35 18.27 11.66
CA LEU A 150 2.55 16.87 12.02
C LEU A 150 4.04 16.51 12.12
N THR A 151 4.87 17.01 11.21
CA THR A 151 6.33 16.86 11.27
C THR A 151 6.88 17.47 12.56
N ARG A 152 6.44 18.67 12.94
CA ARG A 152 6.84 19.29 14.22
C ARG A 152 6.43 18.45 15.43
N ARG A 153 5.20 17.89 15.43
CA ARG A 153 4.72 17.02 16.51
C ARG A 153 5.51 15.72 16.60
N LEU A 154 5.84 15.11 15.46
CA LEU A 154 6.69 13.92 15.40
C LEU A 154 8.10 14.20 15.90
N GLU A 155 8.67 15.35 15.54
CA GLU A 155 10.00 15.76 16.00
C GLU A 155 10.04 15.93 17.52
N ILE A 156 9.03 16.55 18.11
CA ILE A 156 8.91 16.66 19.57
C ILE A 156 8.76 15.28 20.22
N ALA A 157 7.95 14.39 19.63
CA ALA A 157 7.79 13.03 20.15
C ALA A 157 9.10 12.23 20.08
N ARG A 158 9.90 12.40 19.00
CA ARG A 158 11.23 11.81 18.86
C ARG A 158 12.18 12.32 19.94
N GLN A 159 12.26 13.64 20.13
CA GLN A 159 13.08 14.24 21.20
C GLN A 159 12.66 13.76 22.59
N GLN A 160 11.36 13.54 22.82
CA GLN A 160 10.88 12.96 24.08
C GLN A 160 11.27 11.50 24.28
N ILE A 161 11.37 10.71 23.20
CA ILE A 161 11.86 9.32 23.25
C ILE A 161 13.37 9.33 23.48
N GLU A 162 14.12 10.13 22.72
CA GLU A 162 15.57 10.28 22.87
C GLU A 162 15.95 10.71 24.28
N ALA A 163 15.27 11.72 24.84
CA ALA A 163 15.49 12.14 26.23
C ALA A 163 15.16 11.04 27.25
N ARG A 164 14.18 10.16 26.97
CA ARG A 164 13.89 8.99 27.82
C ARG A 164 14.99 7.94 27.69
N ASP A 165 15.46 7.67 26.49
CA ASP A 165 16.52 6.69 26.23
C ASP A 165 17.84 7.14 26.86
N GLU A 166 18.19 8.42 26.76
CA GLU A 166 19.32 9.02 27.47
C GLU A 166 19.20 8.80 28.99
N LEU A 167 18.03 9.10 29.57
CA LEU A 167 17.78 8.86 31.00
C LEU A 167 17.88 7.38 31.38
N LEU A 168 17.45 6.46 30.50
CA LEU A 168 17.63 5.02 30.73
C LEU A 168 19.11 4.64 30.73
N THR A 169 19.89 5.16 29.78
CA THR A 169 21.34 4.92 29.73
C THR A 169 22.07 5.49 30.94
N ASP A 170 21.72 6.69 31.40
CA ASP A 170 22.27 7.31 32.61
C ASP A 170 22.00 6.50 33.88
N LYS A 171 20.88 5.78 33.91
CA LYS A 171 20.52 4.87 35.01
C LYS A 171 21.04 3.45 34.82
N GLY A 172 21.81 3.20 33.76
CA GLY A 172 22.35 1.87 33.44
C GLY A 172 21.27 0.85 33.11
N LEU A 173 20.14 1.28 32.53
CA LEU A 173 19.04 0.43 32.11
C LEU A 173 19.07 0.27 30.58
N ILE A 174 18.84 -0.96 30.10
CA ILE A 174 18.84 -1.33 28.69
C ILE A 174 17.51 -2.02 28.38
N LEU A 175 16.96 -1.69 27.21
CA LEU A 175 15.73 -2.27 26.70
C LEU A 175 16.05 -3.52 25.86
N LEU A 176 15.65 -4.70 26.34
CA LEU A 176 15.81 -5.98 25.66
C LEU A 176 14.54 -6.32 24.87
N GLY A 177 14.69 -6.92 23.69
CA GLY A 177 13.57 -7.28 22.80
C GLY A 177 13.14 -6.18 21.82
N ALA A 178 13.93 -5.11 21.71
CA ALA A 178 13.72 -4.04 20.74
C ALA A 178 14.35 -4.32 19.35
N THR A 179 15.09 -5.41 19.20
CA THR A 179 15.90 -5.70 18.00
C THR A 179 15.12 -6.51 16.94
N ASP A 180 15.04 -5.91 15.76
CA ASP A 180 15.03 -6.44 14.38
C ASP A 180 14.06 -7.55 13.93
N GLU A 181 13.15 -8.05 14.77
CA GLU A 181 12.04 -8.93 14.32
C GLU A 181 10.72 -8.17 14.12
N ALA A 182 10.75 -6.84 14.21
CA ALA A 182 9.60 -5.96 13.96
C ALA A 182 9.47 -5.50 12.50
N ASP A 183 10.31 -6.00 11.58
CA ASP A 183 10.20 -5.77 10.13
C ASP A 183 9.30 -6.81 9.42
N VAL A 184 8.69 -7.73 10.17
CA VAL A 184 7.65 -8.64 9.67
C VAL A 184 6.35 -8.42 10.44
N VAL A 185 5.82 -7.20 10.41
CA VAL A 185 4.38 -7.03 10.60
C VAL A 185 3.78 -6.84 9.22
N GLU A 186 3.26 -7.94 8.71
CA GLU A 186 2.40 -7.99 7.55
C GLU A 186 1.40 -6.83 7.58
N GLU A 187 1.42 -6.04 6.51
CA GLU A 187 0.21 -5.41 5.99
C GLU A 187 -0.81 -6.54 5.81
N ASN A 188 -1.69 -6.74 6.79
CA ASN A 188 -3.02 -7.38 6.72
C ASN A 188 -3.40 -7.99 8.08
N SER A 189 -3.90 -7.16 9.00
CA SER A 189 -4.89 -7.66 9.97
C SER A 189 -5.99 -6.63 10.17
N ASP A 190 -7.04 -6.80 9.38
CA ASP A 190 -8.39 -6.37 9.72
C ASP A 190 -8.77 -6.99 11.07
N LEU A 191 -8.54 -6.27 12.17
CA LEU A 191 -9.05 -6.66 13.48
C LEU A 191 -9.68 -5.44 14.16
N ASP A 192 -10.99 -5.32 13.91
CA ASP A 192 -12.01 -4.83 14.83
C ASP A 192 -11.56 -3.86 15.92
N ALA A 193 -11.47 -2.58 15.54
CA ALA A 193 -11.56 -1.46 16.47
C ALA A 193 -12.99 -1.33 17.03
N LYS A 194 -13.46 -2.36 17.77
CA LYS A 194 -14.63 -2.22 18.64
C LYS A 194 -14.17 -1.65 19.99
N VAL A 195 -14.31 -0.33 20.08
CA VAL A 195 -14.81 0.43 21.23
C VAL A 195 -14.64 -0.28 22.58
N ALA A 196 -13.55 0.04 23.27
CA ALA A 196 -13.47 0.02 24.72
C ALA A 196 -12.99 1.40 25.19
N VAL A 197 -13.90 2.38 25.14
CA VAL A 197 -13.78 3.59 25.96
C VAL A 197 -14.23 3.19 27.36
N GLN A 198 -13.29 2.81 28.22
CA GLN A 198 -13.42 2.98 29.67
C GLN A 198 -12.05 3.34 30.26
N ASN A 199 -11.98 4.56 30.80
CA ASN A 199 -10.98 5.08 31.74
C ASN A 199 -9.56 5.37 31.24
N GLY A 200 -9.33 6.63 30.86
CA GLY A 200 -8.29 7.50 31.45
C GLY A 200 -6.80 7.14 31.36
N GLY A 201 -6.42 6.04 30.72
CA GLY A 201 -5.02 5.69 30.46
C GLY A 201 -4.75 5.74 28.96
N THR A 202 -3.76 6.53 28.54
CA THR A 202 -3.11 6.38 27.23
C THR A 202 -2.53 4.97 27.16
N HIS A 203 -3.31 4.02 26.66
CA HIS A 203 -2.85 2.65 26.45
C HIS A 203 -1.92 2.69 25.23
N CYS A 204 -0.63 2.84 25.48
CA CYS A 204 0.37 2.52 24.47
C CYS A 204 0.16 1.04 24.09
N PRO A 205 0.14 0.70 22.79
CA PRO A 205 0.23 -0.69 22.37
C PRO A 205 1.54 -1.23 22.95
N ARG A 206 1.44 -2.19 23.89
CA ARG A 206 2.60 -2.85 24.47
C ARG A 206 3.19 -3.73 23.37
N ILE A 207 4.40 -3.41 22.93
CA ILE A 207 5.13 -4.29 22.01
C ILE A 207 5.48 -5.55 22.84
N PRO A 208 4.92 -6.73 22.49
CA PRO A 208 5.19 -7.96 23.22
C PRO A 208 6.69 -8.29 23.12
N GLY A 209 7.27 -8.78 24.22
CA GLY A 209 8.70 -9.15 24.27
C GLY A 209 9.66 -8.06 24.75
N MET A 210 9.22 -6.80 24.89
CA MET A 210 10.08 -5.74 25.44
C MET A 210 10.18 -5.81 26.97
N ALA A 211 11.40 -5.76 27.49
CA ALA A 211 11.68 -5.72 28.92
C ALA A 211 12.82 -4.77 29.24
N LEU A 212 12.67 -3.99 30.31
CA LEU A 212 13.69 -3.07 30.81
C LEU A 212 14.54 -3.78 31.87
N VAL A 213 15.86 -3.84 31.65
CA VAL A 213 16.78 -4.63 32.46
C VAL A 213 18.06 -3.83 32.75
N SER A 214 18.69 -4.02 33.91
CA SER A 214 19.99 -3.41 34.21
C SER A 214 21.06 -3.86 33.21
N GLN A 215 22.01 -2.98 32.89
CA GLN A 215 23.14 -3.25 32.00
C GLN A 215 23.94 -4.49 32.43
N GLU A 216 24.14 -4.68 33.73
CA GLU A 216 24.83 -5.86 34.26
C GLU A 216 24.07 -7.15 33.93
N LEU A 217 22.75 -7.14 34.15
CA LEU A 217 21.89 -8.29 33.88
C LEU A 217 21.76 -8.54 32.37
N ALA A 218 21.71 -7.48 31.55
CA ALA A 218 21.72 -7.60 30.10
C ALA A 218 23.01 -8.27 29.59
N ASN A 219 24.18 -7.93 30.15
CA ASN A 219 25.45 -8.55 29.80
C ASN A 219 25.48 -10.05 30.16
N VAL A 220 24.96 -10.42 31.33
CA VAL A 220 24.86 -11.83 31.74
C VAL A 220 23.89 -12.58 30.82
N LEU A 221 22.73 -11.99 30.52
CA LEU A 221 21.74 -12.59 29.64
C LEU A 221 22.23 -12.70 28.19
N ALA A 222 23.14 -11.84 27.73
CA ALA A 222 23.74 -11.94 26.40
C ALA A 222 24.56 -13.23 26.19
N LEU A 223 25.14 -13.76 27.27
CA LEU A 223 25.90 -15.02 27.25
C LEU A 223 25.00 -16.25 27.22
N VAL A 224 23.72 -16.11 27.59
CA VAL A 224 22.77 -17.23 27.67
C VAL A 224 22.04 -17.38 26.34
N PRO A 225 22.08 -18.57 25.71
CA PRO A 225 21.38 -18.79 24.45
C PRO A 225 19.85 -18.75 24.66
N GLY A 226 19.16 -17.98 23.83
CA GLY A 226 17.69 -17.90 23.81
C GLY A 226 17.19 -16.70 22.99
N THR A 227 15.99 -16.81 22.44
CA THR A 227 15.33 -15.73 21.68
C THR A 227 14.76 -14.68 22.63
N ASP A 228 14.00 -15.13 23.62
CA ASP A 228 13.24 -14.25 24.52
C ASP A 228 13.86 -14.21 25.92
N LEU A 229 13.60 -13.12 26.64
CA LEU A 229 14.01 -12.97 28.04
C LEU A 229 13.53 -14.17 28.89
N GLU A 230 12.27 -14.57 28.72
CA GLU A 230 11.69 -15.69 29.48
C GLU A 230 12.41 -17.01 29.22
N SER A 231 12.77 -17.28 27.95
CA SER A 231 13.47 -18.49 27.55
C SER A 231 14.89 -18.54 28.13
N ARG A 232 15.59 -17.39 28.15
CA ARG A 232 16.92 -17.26 28.78
C ARG A 232 16.85 -17.44 30.30
N LEU A 233 15.85 -16.83 30.96
CA LEU A 233 15.65 -16.98 32.40
C LEU A 233 15.32 -18.41 32.80
N LYS A 234 14.45 -19.11 32.06
CA LYS A 234 14.14 -20.53 32.31
C LYS A 234 15.38 -21.40 32.23
N ARG A 235 16.26 -21.16 31.25
CA ARG A 235 17.52 -21.90 31.11
C ARG A 235 18.47 -21.66 32.29
N LEU A 236 18.64 -20.41 32.70
CA LEU A 236 19.45 -20.09 33.89
C LEU A 236 18.92 -20.77 35.17
N LEU A 237 17.60 -20.85 35.33
CA LEU A 237 17.00 -21.54 36.47
C LEU A 237 17.26 -23.05 36.41
N LEU A 238 17.15 -23.66 35.23
CA LEU A 238 17.49 -25.08 35.04
C LEU A 238 18.97 -25.36 35.33
N ASP A 239 19.88 -24.55 34.78
CA ASP A 239 21.32 -24.70 35.00
C ASP A 239 21.67 -24.55 36.49
N LYS A 240 20.99 -23.63 37.21
CA LYS A 240 21.11 -23.47 38.65
C LYS A 240 20.67 -24.74 39.39
N ASP A 241 19.50 -25.29 39.08
CA ASP A 241 18.97 -26.48 39.74
C ASP A 241 19.86 -27.70 39.49
N GLU A 242 20.41 -27.86 38.28
CA GLU A 242 21.38 -28.90 37.95
C GLU A 242 22.70 -28.77 38.74
N LEU A 243 23.24 -27.56 38.83
CA LEU A 243 24.45 -27.29 39.60
C LEU A 243 24.23 -27.52 41.09
N GLN A 244 23.06 -27.15 41.61
CA GLN A 244 22.69 -27.38 43.00
C GLN A 244 22.57 -28.88 43.30
N ALA A 245 21.94 -29.65 42.41
CA ALA A 245 21.91 -31.11 42.54
C ALA A 245 23.31 -31.76 42.49
N ARG A 246 24.23 -31.21 41.69
CA ARG A 246 25.64 -31.65 41.68
C ARG A 246 26.35 -31.28 42.98
N GLN A 247 26.08 -30.11 43.53
CA GLN A 247 26.64 -29.68 44.81
C GLN A 247 26.16 -30.60 45.94
N ASP A 248 24.85 -30.84 46.05
CA ASP A 248 24.27 -31.74 47.07
C ASP A 248 24.84 -33.16 46.94
N LYS A 249 25.02 -33.65 45.70
CA LYS A 249 25.65 -34.96 45.45
C LYS A 249 27.10 -35.00 45.92
N LEU A 250 27.88 -33.95 45.65
CA LEU A 250 29.28 -33.86 46.08
C LEU A 250 29.39 -33.71 47.60
N GLU A 251 28.48 -32.96 48.22
CA GLU A 251 28.38 -32.85 49.68
C GLU A 251 28.07 -34.21 50.32
N LEU A 252 27.12 -34.97 49.77
CA LEU A 252 26.82 -36.33 50.21
C LEU A 252 28.03 -37.26 50.06
N GLN A 253 28.73 -37.22 48.91
CA GLN A 253 29.94 -38.03 48.70
C GLN A 253 31.05 -37.67 49.69
N LEU A 254 31.18 -36.38 50.04
CA LEU A 254 32.17 -35.91 51.00
C LEU A 254 31.81 -36.31 52.42
N GLU A 255 30.52 -36.30 52.78
CA GLU A 255 30.01 -36.81 54.05
C GLU A 255 30.20 -38.32 54.17
N GLU A 256 29.87 -39.09 53.14
CA GLU A 256 30.12 -40.54 53.08
C GLU A 256 31.61 -40.87 53.25
N GLU A 257 32.51 -40.13 52.60
CA GLU A 257 33.96 -40.33 52.75
C GLU A 257 34.47 -39.91 54.15
N ARG A 258 33.89 -38.86 54.77
CA ARG A 258 34.18 -38.52 56.17
C ARG A 258 33.70 -39.60 57.13
N GLU A 259 32.48 -40.11 56.95
CA GLU A 259 31.96 -41.22 57.75
C GLU A 259 32.79 -42.49 57.58
N ARG A 260 33.21 -42.82 56.36
CA ARG A 260 34.13 -43.93 56.09
C ARG A 260 35.47 -43.75 56.79
N ALA A 261 36.04 -42.53 56.75
CA ALA A 261 37.28 -42.22 57.45
C ALA A 261 37.11 -42.34 58.98
N ASP A 262 36.02 -41.84 59.54
CA ASP A 262 35.69 -41.96 60.97
C ASP A 262 35.51 -43.41 61.40
N ILE A 263 34.79 -44.22 60.60
CA ILE A 263 34.62 -45.65 60.83
C ILE A 263 35.99 -46.33 60.77
N ALA A 264 36.81 -46.06 59.76
CA ALA A 264 38.15 -46.61 59.64
C ALA A 264 39.05 -46.25 60.84
N GLN A 265 38.99 -45.00 61.33
CA GLN A 265 39.69 -44.58 62.54
C GLN A 265 39.18 -45.29 63.80
N ARG A 266 37.87 -45.51 63.94
CA ARG A 266 37.30 -46.29 65.05
C ARG A 266 37.75 -47.75 65.01
N TYR A 267 37.86 -48.36 63.83
CA TYR A 267 38.38 -49.71 63.67
C TYR A 267 39.89 -49.79 63.95
N ASP A 268 40.71 -48.84 63.50
CA ASP A 268 42.15 -48.81 63.82
C ASP A 268 42.39 -48.57 65.33
N SER A 269 41.60 -47.69 65.94
CA SER A 269 41.62 -47.46 67.40
C SER A 269 41.21 -48.69 68.21
N ARG A 270 40.20 -49.45 67.74
CA ARG A 270 39.81 -50.73 68.35
C ARG A 270 40.85 -51.83 68.12
N SER A 271 41.48 -51.87 66.96
CA SER A 271 42.54 -52.83 66.64
C SER A 271 43.79 -52.61 67.51
N ARG A 272 44.14 -51.36 67.79
CA ARG A 272 45.23 -51.00 68.72
C ARG A 272 44.87 -51.22 70.20
N SER A 273 43.60 -51.05 70.59
CA SER A 273 43.15 -51.25 71.97
C SER A 273 42.82 -52.71 72.33
N ARG A 274 42.56 -53.57 71.35
CA ARG A 274 42.20 -55.00 71.55
C ARG A 274 43.32 -55.95 71.14
N GLY A 275 44.57 -55.50 71.30
CA GLY A 275 45.74 -56.34 71.16
C GLY A 275 45.86 -57.34 72.32
N LEU A 276 45.70 -58.63 72.00
CA LEU A 276 46.40 -59.76 72.63
C LEU A 276 46.02 -60.27 74.05
N GLN A 277 44.78 -60.14 74.54
CA GLN A 277 44.49 -60.71 75.87
C GLN A 277 43.05 -61.22 76.11
N ASP A 278 42.48 -62.00 75.19
CA ASP A 278 41.34 -62.85 75.55
C ASP A 278 41.56 -64.31 75.11
N PRO A 279 41.77 -65.26 76.05
CA PRO A 279 41.98 -66.67 75.73
C PRO A 279 40.76 -67.32 75.08
N GLU A 280 39.56 -66.75 75.23
CA GLU A 280 38.33 -67.27 74.61
C GLU A 280 38.24 -66.90 73.12
N ASP A 281 38.69 -65.70 72.73
CA ASP A 281 38.76 -65.30 71.32
C ASP A 281 39.80 -66.15 70.55
N ALA A 282 40.90 -66.54 71.19
CA ALA A 282 41.89 -67.45 70.61
C ALA A 282 41.33 -68.86 70.37
N LYS A 283 40.54 -69.39 71.33
CA LYS A 283 39.84 -70.68 71.16
C LYS A 283 38.78 -70.62 70.09
N LEU A 284 38.03 -69.52 69.98
CA LEU A 284 37.03 -69.33 68.94
C LEU A 284 37.68 -69.29 67.55
N LEU A 285 38.80 -68.57 67.41
CA LEU A 285 39.61 -68.56 66.19
C LEU A 285 40.18 -69.93 65.84
N GLN A 286 40.63 -70.71 66.83
CA GLN A 286 41.14 -72.07 66.62
C GLN A 286 40.01 -73.05 66.23
N SER A 287 38.83 -72.94 66.84
CA SER A 287 37.64 -73.71 66.49
C SER A 287 37.15 -73.37 65.08
N ALA A 288 37.10 -72.08 64.72
CA ALA A 288 36.76 -71.64 63.37
C ALA A 288 37.77 -72.14 62.33
N ARG A 289 39.07 -72.15 62.66
CA ARG A 289 40.11 -72.74 61.80
C ARG A 289 39.94 -74.26 61.65
N ALA A 290 39.61 -74.98 62.72
CA ALA A 290 39.34 -76.41 62.67
C ALA A 290 38.12 -76.72 61.80
N GLN A 291 37.01 -75.99 61.97
CA GLN A 291 35.82 -76.12 61.12
C GLN A 291 36.13 -75.80 59.65
N THR A 292 36.95 -74.77 59.39
CA THR A 292 37.38 -74.45 58.02
C THR A 292 38.21 -75.57 57.39
N GLN A 293 39.09 -76.21 58.17
CA GLN A 293 39.85 -77.38 57.71
C GLN A 293 38.93 -78.58 57.45
N GLU A 294 37.93 -78.80 58.30
CA GLU A 294 36.94 -79.86 58.12
C GLU A 294 36.07 -79.63 56.87
N TYR A 295 35.63 -78.40 56.62
CA TYR A 295 34.93 -78.04 55.39
C TYR A 295 35.82 -78.15 54.15
N LYS A 296 37.11 -77.76 54.24
CA LYS A 296 38.07 -78.00 53.16
C LYS A 296 38.26 -79.48 52.86
N PHE A 297 38.35 -80.32 53.91
CA PHE A 297 38.47 -81.76 53.74
C PHE A 297 37.22 -82.37 53.11
N LYS A 298 36.02 -82.03 53.60
CA LYS A 298 34.74 -82.48 53.02
C LYS A 298 34.58 -82.03 51.57
N LEU A 299 34.97 -80.78 51.27
CA LEU A 299 34.98 -80.27 49.90
C LEU A 299 35.94 -81.09 49.02
N HIS A 300 37.16 -81.35 49.50
CA HIS A 300 38.14 -82.16 48.76
C HIS A 300 37.65 -83.60 48.54
N GLU A 301 37.07 -84.25 49.54
CA GLU A 301 36.47 -85.57 49.43
C GLU A 301 35.31 -85.58 48.42
N SER A 302 34.44 -84.56 48.45
CA SER A 302 33.34 -84.42 47.48
C SER A 302 33.85 -84.20 46.06
N LEU A 303 34.91 -83.40 45.89
CA LEU A 303 35.56 -83.19 44.59
C LEU A 303 36.23 -84.47 44.09
N GLN A 304 36.84 -85.25 44.97
CA GLN A 304 37.45 -86.53 44.61
C GLN A 304 36.39 -87.57 44.20
N LYS A 305 35.24 -87.61 44.90
CA LYS A 305 34.07 -88.42 44.52
C LYS A 305 33.47 -88.00 43.19
N ILE A 306 33.33 -86.70 42.93
CA ILE A 306 32.87 -86.17 41.63
C ILE A 306 33.87 -86.56 40.53
N SER A 307 35.17 -86.37 40.76
CA SER A 307 36.20 -86.71 39.78
C SER A 307 36.31 -88.21 39.50
N ALA A 308 35.96 -89.08 40.45
CA ALA A 308 35.86 -90.53 40.24
C ALA A 308 34.60 -90.93 39.45
N LEU A 309 33.51 -90.16 39.55
CA LEU A 309 32.28 -90.37 38.78
C LEU A 309 32.35 -89.79 37.36
N GLU A 310 33.25 -88.83 37.11
CA GLU A 310 33.50 -88.24 35.79
C GLU A 310 34.56 -89.02 34.98
N GLY A 311 35.15 -90.08 35.55
CA GLY A 311 36.24 -90.87 34.97
C GLY A 311 35.89 -92.31 34.52
N ASP A 312 34.62 -92.74 34.65
CA ASP A 312 34.07 -94.00 34.10
C ASP A 312 33.10 -93.72 32.94
#